data_AF-A0AA37RD10-F1
#
_entry.id   AF-A0AA37RD10-F1
#
_cell.length_a   1.000
_cell.length_b   1.000
_cell.length_c   1.000
_cell.angle_alpha   90.00
_cell.angle_beta   90.00
_cell.angle_gamma   90.00
#
_symmetry.space_group_name_H-M   'P 1'
#
loop_
_entity.id
_entity.type
_entity.pdbx_description
1 polymer ?
#
loop_
_entity_poly.entity_id
_entity_poly.type
_entity_poly.pdbx_seq_one_letter_code
_entity_poly.pdbx_strand_id
1 'polypeptide(L)'
;MSTSATDLFTGGAGNDTFQFAQLPGSTPDQITDFTPGSDLIALNSAVFDLHGKTLADAFASGNAQTEAEGAHLTFNQEDHTLYYDSDGAANNNSVAVVTLAGVNSLAAGDLAMIA
;
A
#
# COMPACT_ATOMS: atom_id res chain seq x y z
N MET A 1 10.79 -8.87 2.02
CA MET A 1 10.98 -7.43 1.80
C MET A 1 11.05 -7.20 0.30
N SER A 2 10.48 -6.10 -0.17
CA SER A 2 10.49 -5.70 -1.59
C SER A 2 11.88 -5.29 -2.09
N THR A 3 12.13 -5.59 -3.36
CA THR A 3 13.32 -5.29 -4.16
C THR A 3 12.99 -4.27 -5.25
N SER A 4 13.96 -3.88 -6.09
CA SER A 4 13.71 -2.98 -7.22
C SER A 4 13.08 -3.70 -8.42
N ALA A 5 12.92 -5.02 -8.33
CA ALA A 5 12.22 -5.85 -9.30
C ALA A 5 10.80 -6.15 -8.80
N THR A 6 9.94 -6.61 -9.70
CA THR A 6 8.60 -7.09 -9.34
C THR A 6 8.71 -8.33 -8.47
N ASP A 7 8.23 -8.23 -7.23
CA ASP A 7 8.21 -9.34 -6.29
C ASP A 7 6.82 -9.98 -6.16
N LEU A 8 6.81 -11.28 -5.85
CA LEU A 8 5.61 -12.06 -5.54
C LEU A 8 5.75 -12.62 -4.12
N PHE A 9 4.83 -12.26 -3.24
CA PHE A 9 4.84 -12.65 -1.83
C PHE A 9 3.65 -13.57 -1.51
N THR A 10 3.93 -14.55 -0.66
CA THR A 10 2.94 -15.44 -0.04
C THR A 10 3.32 -15.59 1.43
N GLY A 11 2.47 -15.16 2.35
CA GLY A 11 2.73 -15.21 3.80
C GLY A 11 2.43 -16.59 4.40
N GLY A 12 1.34 -17.21 3.92
CA GLY A 12 0.80 -18.45 4.44
C GLY A 12 -0.20 -18.21 5.57
N ALA A 13 -0.16 -19.08 6.58
CA ALA A 13 -1.03 -18.94 7.73
C ALA A 13 -0.32 -18.16 8.85
N GLY A 14 -1.03 -17.23 9.47
CA GLY A 14 -0.53 -16.48 10.62
C GLY A 14 -0.82 -15.00 10.49
N ASN A 15 -0.01 -14.21 11.20
CA ASN A 15 -0.02 -12.76 11.11
C ASN A 15 1.31 -12.36 10.47
N ASP A 16 1.28 -12.12 9.17
CA ASP A 16 2.45 -11.84 8.37
C ASP A 16 2.70 -10.34 8.23
N THR A 17 3.93 -9.95 7.96
CA THR A 17 4.29 -8.55 7.68
C THR A 17 5.10 -8.45 6.40
N PHE A 18 4.52 -7.80 5.41
CA PHE A 18 5.13 -7.57 4.10
C PHE A 18 5.78 -6.18 4.10
N GLN A 19 7.12 -6.16 4.10
CA GLN A 19 7.87 -4.90 4.21
C GLN A 19 8.27 -4.35 2.84
N PHE A 20 7.94 -3.08 2.63
CA PHE A 20 8.26 -2.29 1.44
C PHE A 20 9.27 -1.21 1.83
N ALA A 21 10.52 -1.42 1.42
CA ALA A 21 11.65 -0.54 1.75
C ALA A 21 12.14 0.29 0.55
N GLN A 22 11.39 0.27 -0.55
CA GLN A 22 11.66 1.03 -1.77
C GLN A 22 10.37 1.22 -2.57
N LEU A 23 10.39 2.18 -3.50
CA LEU A 23 9.32 2.32 -4.47
C LEU A 23 9.36 1.14 -5.45
N PRO A 24 8.20 0.65 -5.90
CA PRO A 24 8.10 -0.39 -6.92
C PRO A 24 8.77 0.07 -8.24
N GLY A 25 9.15 -0.90 -9.06
CA GLY A 25 9.65 -0.66 -10.42
C GLY A 25 8.54 -0.23 -11.38
N SER A 26 8.61 -0.67 -12.64
CA SER A 26 7.58 -0.37 -13.65
C SER A 26 6.23 -1.05 -13.39
N THR A 27 6.17 -1.97 -12.43
CA THR A 27 4.98 -2.75 -12.08
C THR A 27 4.93 -2.91 -10.56
N PRO A 28 3.73 -2.92 -9.95
CA PRO A 28 3.58 -3.19 -8.52
C PRO A 28 4.01 -4.61 -8.16
N ASP A 29 4.42 -4.79 -6.91
CA ASP A 29 4.57 -6.11 -6.32
C ASP A 29 3.21 -6.78 -6.13
N GLN A 30 3.21 -8.09 -5.87
CA GLN A 30 1.98 -8.85 -5.66
C GLN A 30 2.03 -9.62 -4.35
N ILE A 31 0.96 -9.55 -3.56
CA ILE A 31 0.75 -10.42 -2.39
C ILE A 31 -0.44 -11.35 -2.71
N THR A 32 -0.23 -12.66 -2.59
CA THR A 32 -1.20 -13.67 -3.07
C THR A 32 -2.27 -14.05 -2.04
N ASP A 33 -2.02 -13.81 -0.76
CA ASP A 33 -2.80 -14.38 0.35
C ASP A 33 -2.94 -13.42 1.55
N PHE A 34 -2.90 -12.10 1.28
CA PHE A 34 -3.05 -11.09 2.33
C PHE A 34 -4.41 -11.23 3.05
N THR A 35 -4.37 -11.26 4.38
CA THR A 35 -5.53 -11.36 5.25
C THR A 35 -5.75 -10.06 6.03
N PRO A 36 -6.72 -9.21 5.62
CA PRO A 36 -7.05 -7.98 6.32
C PRO A 36 -7.43 -8.23 7.79
N GLY A 37 -6.96 -7.36 8.68
CA GLY A 37 -7.10 -7.46 10.13
C GLY A 37 -6.13 -8.44 10.81
N SER A 38 -5.30 -9.15 10.04
CA SER A 38 -4.27 -10.09 10.56
C SER A 38 -2.88 -9.70 10.08
N ASP A 39 -2.72 -9.54 8.77
CA ASP A 39 -1.45 -9.23 8.13
C ASP A 39 -1.22 -7.72 8.06
N LEU A 40 0.04 -7.32 7.92
CA LEU A 40 0.44 -5.92 7.82
C LEU A 40 1.25 -5.65 6.55
N ILE A 41 0.98 -4.50 5.94
CA ILE A 41 1.86 -3.87 4.95
C ILE A 41 2.70 -2.84 5.70
N ALA A 42 4.00 -3.10 5.81
CA ALA A 42 4.93 -2.21 6.49
C ALA A 42 5.70 -1.36 5.48
N LEU A 43 5.47 -0.05 5.53
CA LEU A 43 6.04 0.94 4.62
C LEU A 43 7.22 1.64 5.31
N ASN A 44 8.38 1.65 4.66
CA ASN A 44 9.53 2.40 5.18
C ASN A 44 9.29 3.92 5.05
N SER A 45 9.31 4.62 6.18
CA SER A 45 9.05 6.06 6.29
C SER A 45 10.08 6.96 5.59
N ALA A 46 11.28 6.45 5.28
CA ALA A 46 12.25 7.18 4.47
C ALA A 46 11.89 7.17 2.97
N VAL A 47 10.99 6.27 2.55
CA VAL A 47 10.54 6.12 1.16
C VAL A 47 9.10 6.61 0.99
N PHE A 48 8.22 6.22 1.91
CA PHE A 48 6.81 6.55 1.91
C PHE A 48 6.55 7.65 2.95
N ASP A 49 6.92 8.89 2.60
CA ASP A 49 6.68 10.05 3.47
C ASP A 49 5.19 10.43 3.46
N LEU A 50 4.57 10.47 4.63
CA LEU A 50 3.18 10.92 4.84
C LEU A 50 3.09 12.39 5.26
N HIS A 51 4.22 13.11 5.23
CA HIS A 51 4.35 14.51 5.59
C HIS A 51 3.79 14.85 6.98
N GLY A 52 4.04 13.96 7.93
CA GLY A 52 3.63 14.11 9.34
C GLY A 52 2.17 13.73 9.64
N LYS A 53 1.40 13.25 8.66
CA LYS A 53 0.06 12.72 8.88
C LYS A 53 0.11 11.34 9.55
N THR A 54 -0.94 11.01 10.29
CA THR A 54 -1.15 9.64 10.76
C THR A 54 -1.60 8.77 9.59
N LEU A 55 -1.43 7.44 9.68
CA LEU A 55 -1.97 6.51 8.68
C LEU A 55 -3.48 6.67 8.51
N ALA A 56 -4.21 6.94 9.59
CA ALA A 56 -5.66 7.16 9.52
C ALA A 56 -6.03 8.42 8.72
N ASP A 57 -5.24 9.49 8.82
CA ASP A 57 -5.46 10.74 8.09
C ASP A 57 -4.91 10.70 6.66
N ALA A 58 -3.92 9.84 6.40
CA ALA A 58 -3.25 9.72 5.11
C ALA A 58 -3.80 8.61 4.21
N PHE A 59 -4.70 7.75 4.72
CA PHE A 59 -5.23 6.61 4.00
C PHE A 59 -6.66 6.84 3.50
N ALA A 60 -6.88 6.57 2.22
CA ALA A 60 -8.18 6.49 1.59
C ALA A 60 -8.41 5.11 0.97
N SER A 61 -9.67 4.71 0.85
CA SER A 61 -10.05 3.52 0.09
C SER A 61 -11.35 3.77 -0.66
N GLY A 62 -11.43 3.28 -1.90
CA GLY A 62 -12.59 3.47 -2.75
C GLY A 62 -12.53 2.63 -4.02
N ASN A 63 -13.60 2.67 -4.81
CA ASN A 63 -13.69 2.00 -6.11
C ASN A 63 -13.09 2.89 -7.20
N ALA A 64 -12.27 2.31 -8.07
CA ALA A 64 -11.67 3.00 -9.24
C ALA A 64 -10.79 4.22 -8.89
N GLN A 65 -10.38 4.38 -7.62
CA GLN A 65 -9.60 5.53 -7.17
C GLN A 65 -8.14 5.15 -6.94
N THR A 66 -7.22 5.83 -7.63
CA THR A 66 -5.78 5.70 -7.42
C THR A 66 -5.21 6.83 -6.56
N GLU A 67 -6.00 7.87 -6.31
CA GLU A 67 -5.67 9.08 -5.54
C GLU A 67 -6.92 9.61 -4.83
N ALA A 68 -6.71 10.32 -3.74
CA ALA A 68 -7.72 11.13 -3.08
C ALA A 68 -7.04 12.36 -2.47
N GLU A 69 -7.63 13.55 -2.66
CA GLU A 69 -7.07 14.80 -2.15
C GLU A 69 -6.81 14.72 -0.63
N GLY A 70 -5.56 14.94 -0.23
CA GLY A 70 -5.09 14.84 1.14
C GLY A 70 -4.67 13.44 1.59
N ALA A 71 -4.92 12.38 0.81
CA ALA A 71 -4.45 11.03 1.09
C ALA A 71 -3.11 10.78 0.40
N HIS A 72 -2.16 10.19 1.13
CA HIS A 72 -0.90 9.72 0.55
C HIS A 72 -0.96 8.24 0.19
N LEU A 73 -1.93 7.50 0.72
CA LEU A 73 -2.13 6.09 0.46
C LEU A 73 -3.57 5.87 0.03
N THR A 74 -3.78 5.29 -1.15
CA THR A 74 -5.11 5.01 -1.66
C THR A 74 -5.24 3.54 -2.03
N PHE A 75 -6.17 2.82 -1.42
CA PHE A 75 -6.50 1.45 -1.82
C PHE A 75 -7.66 1.44 -2.81
N ASN A 76 -7.38 1.06 -4.04
CA ASN A 76 -8.38 0.85 -5.08
C ASN A 76 -8.98 -0.55 -4.95
N GLN A 77 -10.29 -0.61 -4.68
CA GLN A 77 -11.02 -1.87 -4.51
C GLN A 77 -11.32 -2.57 -5.85
N GLU A 78 -11.24 -1.88 -6.98
CA GLU A 78 -11.54 -2.45 -8.30
C GLU A 78 -10.36 -3.24 -8.88
N ASP A 79 -9.14 -2.76 -8.70
CA ASP A 79 -7.91 -3.45 -9.15
C ASP A 79 -7.11 -4.08 -7.99
N HIS A 80 -7.63 -3.96 -6.76
CA HIS A 80 -7.03 -4.49 -5.53
C HIS A 80 -5.62 -3.96 -5.24
N THR A 81 -5.31 -2.73 -5.64
CA THR A 81 -3.96 -2.17 -5.53
C THR A 81 -3.89 -1.02 -4.52
N LEU A 82 -2.83 -1.04 -3.70
CA LEU A 82 -2.45 0.09 -2.86
C LEU A 82 -1.54 1.02 -3.66
N TYR A 83 -1.93 2.29 -3.75
CA TYR A 83 -1.20 3.37 -4.39
C TYR A 83 -0.56 4.28 -3.34
N TYR A 84 0.61 4.83 -3.67
CA TYR A 84 1.26 5.88 -2.91
C TYR A 84 1.31 7.17 -3.73
N ASP A 85 0.84 8.25 -3.14
CA ASP A 85 0.92 9.62 -3.65
C ASP A 85 1.82 10.44 -2.72
N SER A 86 2.97 10.87 -3.24
CA SER A 86 3.97 11.58 -2.45
C SER A 86 3.52 12.97 -2.00
N ASP A 87 2.72 13.68 -2.79
CA ASP A 87 2.27 15.04 -2.43
C ASP A 87 0.82 15.06 -1.90
N GLY A 88 0.09 13.97 -2.08
CA GLY A 88 -1.28 13.80 -1.62
C GLY A 88 -2.27 14.67 -2.39
N ALA A 89 -1.93 15.07 -3.61
CA ALA A 89 -2.78 15.87 -4.48
C ALA A 89 -3.35 15.02 -5.61
N ALA A 90 -4.62 15.22 -5.98
CA ALA A 90 -5.26 14.47 -7.06
C ALA A 90 -4.79 14.94 -8.46
N ASN A 91 -3.53 14.67 -8.81
CA ASN A 91 -2.86 15.17 -10.02
C ASN A 91 -2.32 14.05 -10.96
N ASN A 92 -2.69 12.79 -10.71
CA ASN A 92 -2.29 11.57 -11.44
C ASN A 92 -0.78 11.27 -11.37
N ASN A 93 -0.15 11.52 -10.23
CA ASN A 93 1.25 11.18 -9.95
C ASN A 93 1.42 9.94 -9.07
N SER A 94 0.33 9.30 -8.61
CA SER A 94 0.44 8.18 -7.69
C SER A 94 1.08 6.94 -8.33
N VAL A 95 1.76 6.18 -7.49
CA VAL A 95 2.53 5.01 -7.88
C VAL A 95 1.88 3.77 -7.27
N ALA A 96 1.59 2.77 -8.11
CA ALA A 96 1.06 1.49 -7.69
C ALA A 96 2.12 0.69 -6.91
N VAL A 97 1.94 0.53 -5.60
CA VAL A 97 2.90 -0.12 -4.68
C VAL A 97 2.76 -1.64 -4.74
N VAL A 98 1.56 -2.14 -4.43
CA VAL A 98 1.31 -3.57 -4.30
C VAL A 98 -0.13 -3.91 -4.64
N THR A 99 -0.31 -4.96 -5.42
CA THR A 99 -1.61 -5.59 -5.69
C THR A 99 -1.85 -6.74 -4.70
N LEU A 100 -3.02 -6.74 -4.08
CA LEU A 100 -3.43 -7.69 -3.04
C LEU A 100 -4.49 -8.64 -3.63
N ALA A 101 -4.08 -9.84 -4.02
CA ALA A 101 -4.97 -10.77 -4.72
C ALA A 101 -6.20 -11.13 -3.86
N GLY A 102 -7.39 -10.81 -4.37
CA GLY A 102 -8.67 -11.16 -3.72
C GLY A 102 -9.05 -10.30 -2.51
N VAL A 103 -8.31 -9.22 -2.21
CA VAL A 103 -8.62 -8.32 -1.10
C VAL A 103 -9.61 -7.25 -1.55
N ASN A 104 -10.79 -7.22 -0.93
CA ASN A 104 -11.86 -6.26 -1.27
C ASN A 104 -11.95 -5.08 -0.30
N SER A 105 -11.22 -5.13 0.82
CA SER A 105 -11.20 -4.08 1.83
C SER A 105 -9.84 -4.08 2.50
N LEU A 106 -9.27 -2.89 2.63
CA LEU A 106 -8.05 -2.63 3.37
C LEU A 106 -8.33 -1.43 4.29
N ALA A 107 -7.88 -1.50 5.54
CA ALA A 107 -8.02 -0.44 6.52
C ALA A 107 -6.65 0.16 6.87
N ALA A 108 -6.65 1.37 7.42
CA ALA A 108 -5.41 1.99 7.93
C ALA A 108 -4.74 1.13 9.03
N GLY A 109 -5.49 0.27 9.73
CA GLY A 109 -4.96 -0.68 10.72
C GLY A 109 -4.19 -1.86 10.12
N ASP A 110 -4.32 -2.10 8.82
CA ASP A 110 -3.56 -3.10 8.06
C ASP A 110 -2.20 -2.55 7.57
N LEU A 111 -1.93 -1.28 7.86
CA LEU A 111 -0.74 -0.55 7.44
C LEU A 111 0.13 -0.22 8.66
N ALA A 112 1.44 -0.23 8.46
CA ALA A 112 2.40 0.20 9.48
C ALA A 112 3.51 1.04 8.85
N MET A 113 3.97 2.07 9.57
CA MET A 113 5.19 2.80 9.22
C MET A 113 6.37 2.20 9.98
N ILE A 114 7.45 1.90 9.26
CA ILE A 114 8.72 1.41 9.84
C ILE A 114 9.88 2.36 9.48
N ALA A 115 10.96 2.30 10.25
CA ALA A 115 12.19 3.06 9.99
C ALA A 115 13.17 2.23 9.16
#